data_AF-A0A9J6H285-F1
#
_entry.id   AF-A0A9J6H285-F1
#
_cell.length_a   1.000
_cell.length_b   1.000
_cell.length_c   1.000
_cell.angle_alpha   90.00
_cell.angle_beta   90.00
_cell.angle_gamma   90.00
#
_symmetry.space_group_name_H-M   'P 1'
#
loop_
_entity.id
_entity.type
_entity.pdbx_description
1 polymer ?
#
loop_
_entity_poly.entity_id
_entity_poly.type
_entity_poly.pdbx_seq_one_letter_code
_entity_poly.pdbx_strand_id
1 'polypeptide(L)'
;MQAFVRTAGIAPEAAKADIICPNVVQNILVIATPSEGNAEAHSKLQHIHIESKSYAVAAYIAAPDNTSKGVLRVIDASLSATQLQELFVNKRNPTILEV
;
A
#
# COMPACT_ATOMS: atom_id res chain seq x y z
N MET A 1 -6.85 -16.84 14.55
CA MET A 1 -6.90 -15.40 14.17
C MET A 1 -5.56 -15.01 13.57
N GLN A 2 -5.55 -14.39 12.39
CA GLN A 2 -4.31 -14.08 11.66
C GLN A 2 -3.52 -12.96 12.36
N ALA A 3 -2.19 -13.01 12.28
CA ALA A 3 -1.29 -12.14 13.05
C ALA A 3 -1.54 -10.64 12.85
N PHE A 4 -1.75 -10.21 11.60
CA PHE A 4 -1.98 -8.80 11.26
C PHE A 4 -3.34 -8.28 11.74
N VAL A 5 -4.40 -9.09 11.72
CA VAL A 5 -5.72 -8.71 12.29
C VAL A 5 -5.60 -8.39 13.77
N ARG A 6 -4.87 -9.24 14.52
CA ARG A 6 -4.61 -9.03 15.94
C ARG A 6 -3.81 -7.75 16.16
N THR A 7 -2.75 -7.54 15.37
CA THR A 7 -1.90 -6.35 15.52
C THR A 7 -2.61 -5.07 15.10
N ALA A 8 -3.56 -5.14 14.16
CA ALA A 8 -4.41 -4.02 13.77
C ALA A 8 -5.48 -3.70 14.83
N GLY A 9 -5.62 -4.51 15.89
CA GLY A 9 -6.63 -4.31 16.93
C GLY A 9 -8.07 -4.58 16.46
N ILE A 10 -8.24 -5.30 15.35
CA ILE A 10 -9.56 -5.56 14.77
C ILE A 10 -10.18 -6.77 15.49
N ALA A 11 -11.43 -6.61 15.93
CA ALA A 11 -12.18 -7.68 16.58
C ALA A 11 -12.39 -8.87 15.61
N PRO A 12 -12.36 -10.13 16.11
CA PRO A 12 -12.48 -11.31 15.24
C PRO A 12 -13.71 -11.30 14.33
N GLU A 13 -14.85 -10.80 14.82
CA GLU A 13 -16.10 -10.73 14.05
C GLU A 13 -16.02 -9.69 12.93
N ALA A 14 -15.44 -8.52 13.20
CA ALA A 14 -15.24 -7.47 12.19
C ALA A 14 -14.27 -7.92 11.08
N ALA A 15 -13.28 -8.76 11.44
CA ALA A 15 -12.31 -9.28 10.48
C ALA A 15 -12.88 -10.33 9.51
N LYS A 16 -14.06 -10.91 9.79
CA LYS A 16 -14.70 -11.90 8.89
C LYS A 16 -15.13 -11.30 7.55
N ALA A 17 -15.33 -9.99 7.50
CA ALA A 17 -15.68 -9.28 6.28
C ALA A 17 -14.46 -9.01 5.37
N ASP A 18 -13.25 -9.20 5.89
CA ASP A 18 -12.02 -8.94 5.16
C ASP A 18 -11.65 -10.18 4.30
N ILE A 19 -11.31 -9.94 3.04
CA ILE A 19 -10.73 -10.92 2.13
C ILE A 19 -9.21 -10.70 2.12
N ILE A 20 -8.47 -11.77 2.40
CA ILE A 20 -7.01 -11.74 2.49
C ILE A 20 -6.42 -12.57 1.36
N CYS A 21 -5.59 -11.94 0.53
CA CYS A 21 -4.96 -12.52 -0.64
C CYS A 21 -3.42 -12.40 -0.53
N PRO A 22 -2.72 -13.47 -0.13
CA PRO A 22 -1.26 -13.48 -0.11
C PRO A 22 -0.67 -13.57 -1.52
N ASN A 23 0.32 -12.72 -1.80
CA ASN A 23 1.20 -12.87 -2.95
C ASN A 23 2.61 -13.20 -2.44
N VAL A 24 2.91 -14.50 -2.40
CA VAL A 24 4.18 -15.04 -1.86
C VAL A 24 5.39 -14.67 -2.71
N VAL A 25 5.22 -14.42 -4.00
CA VAL A 25 6.32 -14.06 -4.92
C VAL A 25 6.82 -12.65 -4.63
N GLN A 26 5.89 -11.72 -4.38
CA GLN A 26 6.22 -10.33 -4.06
C GLN A 26 6.38 -10.10 -2.55
N ASN A 27 6.13 -11.13 -1.73
CA ASN A 27 6.13 -11.06 -0.28
C ASN A 27 5.19 -9.94 0.25
N ILE A 28 3.98 -9.86 -0.31
CA ILE A 28 2.94 -8.91 0.10
C ILE A 28 1.64 -9.63 0.46
N LEU A 29 0.83 -8.96 1.27
CA LEU A 29 -0.55 -9.36 1.59
C LEU A 29 -1.48 -8.27 1.07
N VAL A 30 -2.47 -8.64 0.27
CA VAL A 30 -3.55 -7.73 -0.13
C VAL A 30 -4.75 -8.02 0.75
N ILE A 31 -5.30 -6.98 1.37
CA ILE A 31 -6.50 -7.07 2.19
C ILE A 31 -7.57 -6.20 1.51
N ALA A 32 -8.66 -6.84 1.11
CA ALA A 32 -9.85 -6.16 0.62
C ALA A 32 -10.91 -6.20 1.72
N THR A 33 -11.44 -5.04 2.12
CA THR A 33 -12.43 -4.96 3.19
C THR A 33 -13.54 -3.98 2.81
N PRO A 34 -14.80 -4.29 3.13
CA PRO A 34 -15.90 -3.34 2.95
C PRO A 34 -15.97 -2.29 4.08
N SER A 35 -15.11 -2.37 5.10
CA SER A 35 -15.09 -1.47 6.25
C SER A 35 -13.95 -0.47 6.14
N GLU A 36 -14.28 0.83 6.05
CA GLU A 36 -13.29 1.91 6.07
C GLU A 36 -12.45 1.87 7.36
N GLY A 37 -13.06 1.57 8.51
CA GLY A 37 -12.35 1.46 9.77
C GLY A 37 -11.34 0.30 9.79
N ASN A 38 -11.66 -0.83 9.17
CA ASN A 38 -10.70 -1.94 9.03
C ASN A 38 -9.57 -1.55 8.07
N ALA A 39 -9.89 -0.89 6.96
CA ALA A 39 -8.88 -0.42 6.00
C ALA A 39 -7.90 0.55 6.67
N GLU A 40 -8.40 1.49 7.46
CA GLU A 40 -7.58 2.44 8.20
C GLU A 40 -6.72 1.71 9.26
N ALA A 41 -7.29 0.78 10.01
CA ALA A 41 -6.58 0.00 11.02
C ALA A 41 -5.44 -0.84 10.41
N HIS A 42 -5.70 -1.53 9.30
CA HIS A 42 -4.66 -2.27 8.56
C HIS A 42 -3.59 -1.35 8.00
N SER A 43 -3.95 -0.17 7.49
CA SER A 43 -2.99 0.78 6.91
C SER A 43 -1.97 1.35 7.90
N LYS A 44 -2.30 1.32 9.19
CA LYS A 44 -1.43 1.80 10.28
C LYS A 44 -0.44 0.74 10.79
N LEU A 45 -0.48 -0.48 10.26
CA LEU A 45 0.44 -1.54 10.65
C LEU A 45 1.89 -1.18 10.29
N GLN A 46 2.76 -1.23 11.30
CA GLN A 46 4.22 -1.08 11.13
C GLN A 46 4.96 -2.38 11.44
N HIS A 47 4.33 -3.26 12.24
CA HIS A 47 4.89 -4.53 12.63
C HIS A 47 3.80 -5.59 12.65
N ILE A 48 4.16 -6.85 12.42
CA ILE A 48 3.30 -8.00 12.67
C ILE A 48 4.04 -9.01 13.55
N HIS A 49 3.29 -9.72 14.40
CA HIS A 49 3.85 -10.70 15.32
C HIS A 49 3.37 -12.12 14.97
N ILE A 50 4.29 -12.93 14.45
CA ILE A 50 4.05 -14.32 14.11
C ILE A 50 4.89 -15.16 15.07
N GLU A 51 4.20 -15.93 15.93
CA GLU A 51 4.82 -16.71 17.01
C GLU A 51 5.71 -15.82 17.89
N SER A 52 7.00 -16.14 18.04
CA SER A 52 7.98 -15.38 18.82
C SER A 52 8.70 -14.28 18.03
N LYS A 53 8.37 -14.08 16.75
CA LYS A 53 9.07 -13.16 15.85
C LYS A 53 8.23 -11.93 15.55
N SER A 54 8.88 -10.78 15.49
CA SER A 54 8.32 -9.52 14.99
C SER A 54 8.91 -9.20 13.62
N TYR A 55 8.06 -8.83 12.68
CA TYR A 55 8.44 -8.45 11.33
C TYR A 55 8.00 -7.02 11.08
N ALA A 56 8.92 -6.16 10.65
CA ALA A 56 8.58 -4.82 10.18
C ALA A 56 7.83 -4.94 8.84
N VAL A 57 6.76 -4.17 8.69
CA VAL A 57 5.92 -4.13 7.48
C VAL A 57 5.66 -2.70 7.06
N ALA A 58 5.41 -2.51 5.78
CA ALA A 58 4.87 -1.26 5.24
C ALA A 58 3.44 -1.54 4.74
N ALA A 59 2.45 -0.96 5.41
CA ALA A 59 1.07 -1.02 4.99
C ALA A 59 0.64 0.32 4.38
N TYR A 60 -0.26 0.26 3.41
CA TYR A 60 -0.87 1.43 2.79
C TYR A 60 -2.21 1.05 2.18
N ILE A 61 -3.13 2.03 2.10
CA ILE A 61 -4.39 1.87 1.38
C ILE A 61 -4.07 1.90 -0.12
N ALA A 62 -4.61 0.93 -0.86
CA ALA A 62 -4.52 0.94 -2.32
C ALA A 62 -5.13 2.25 -2.83
N ALA A 63 -4.44 2.89 -3.76
CA ALA A 63 -4.93 4.15 -4.31
C ALA A 63 -6.24 3.89 -5.09
N PRO A 64 -7.17 4.87 -5.15
CA PRO A 64 -8.47 4.70 -5.82
C PRO A 64 -8.33 4.25 -7.28
N ASP A 65 -9.42 3.72 -7.85
CA ASP A 65 -9.49 3.43 -9.28
C ASP A 65 -9.10 4.68 -10.10
N ASN A 66 -8.40 4.46 -11.22
CA ASN A 66 -7.83 5.50 -12.08
C ASN A 66 -6.69 6.32 -11.47
N THR A 67 -6.07 5.84 -10.38
CA THR A 67 -4.81 6.42 -9.89
C THR A 67 -3.63 5.50 -10.17
N SER A 68 -2.44 6.08 -10.36
CA SER A 68 -1.19 5.32 -10.49
C SER A 68 -0.19 5.77 -9.43
N LYS A 69 0.54 4.82 -8.85
CA LYS A 69 1.63 5.09 -7.91
C LYS A 69 2.90 4.47 -8.44
N GLY A 70 3.93 5.29 -8.62
CA GLY A 70 5.26 4.86 -9.06
C GLY A 70 6.34 5.31 -8.07
N VAL A 71 7.45 4.57 -8.04
CA VAL A 71 8.67 5.00 -7.36
C VAL A 71 9.72 5.31 -8.41
N LEU A 72 10.21 6.54 -8.38
CA LEU A 72 11.30 7.00 -9.23
C LEU A 72 12.63 6.72 -8.52
N ARG A 73 13.56 6.09 -9.22
CA ARG A 73 14.89 5.77 -8.70
C ARG A 73 15.93 6.44 -9.59
N VAL A 74 17.08 6.78 -9.01
CA VAL A 74 18.22 7.37 -9.74
C VAL A 74 17.84 8.70 -10.41
N ILE A 75 17.18 9.58 -9.65
CA ILE A 75 16.86 10.93 -10.07
C ILE A 75 18.01 11.86 -9.67
N ASP A 76 18.46 12.70 -10.60
CA ASP A 76 19.43 13.75 -10.32
C ASP A 76 18.80 14.81 -9.40
N ALA A 77 19.41 15.04 -8.24
CA ALA A 77 18.92 15.96 -7.22
C ALA A 77 18.97 17.43 -7.64
N SER A 78 19.70 17.77 -8.71
CA SER A 78 19.75 19.11 -9.27
C SER A 78 18.53 19.47 -10.13
N LEU A 79 17.69 18.50 -10.48
CA LEU A 79 16.51 18.73 -11.30
C LEU A 79 15.45 19.52 -10.53
N SER A 80 14.95 20.57 -11.14
CA SER A 80 13.77 21.30 -10.66
C SER A 80 12.50 20.48 -10.85
N ALA A 81 11.44 20.84 -10.10
CA ALA A 81 10.13 20.22 -10.23
C ALA A 81 9.59 20.26 -11.67
N THR A 82 9.79 21.38 -12.38
CA THR A 82 9.39 21.54 -13.78
C THR A 82 10.13 20.58 -14.71
N GLN A 83 11.45 20.43 -14.54
CA GLN A 83 12.25 19.51 -15.36
C GLN A 83 11.87 18.05 -15.11
N LEU A 84 11.58 17.70 -13.85
CA LEU A 84 11.04 16.38 -13.52
C LEU A 84 9.70 16.15 -14.23
N GLN A 85 8.81 17.13 -14.22
CA GLN A 85 7.50 17.07 -14.86
C GLN A 85 7.61 16.77 -16.36
N GLU A 86 8.49 17.45 -17.08
CA GLU A 86 8.75 17.27 -18.51
C GLU A 86 9.32 15.88 -18.84
N LEU A 87 10.11 15.28 -17.93
CA LEU A 87 10.62 13.91 -18.11
C LEU A 87 9.50 12.85 -18.02
N PHE A 88 8.45 13.12 -17.23
CA PHE A 88 7.35 12.18 -17.03
C PHE A 88 6.28 12.28 -18.11
N VAL A 89 5.97 13.49 -18.58
CA VAL A 89 5.04 13.70 -19.68
C VAL A 89 5.74 13.41 -21.00
N ASN A 90 5.58 12.19 -21.50
CA ASN A 90 6.13 11.79 -22.79
C ASN A 90 5.08 11.09 -23.64
N LYS A 91 5.39 10.83 -24.91
CA LYS A 91 4.46 10.18 -25.86
C LYS A 91 3.92 8.83 -25.40
N ARG A 92 4.60 8.15 -24.47
CA ARG A 92 4.16 6.87 -23.89
C ARG A 92 3.38 7.03 -22.59
N ASN A 93 3.53 8.16 -21.90
CA ASN A 93 2.84 8.52 -20.65
C ASN A 93 2.29 9.96 -20.70
N PRO A 94 1.32 10.26 -21.59
CA PRO A 94 0.85 11.63 -21.79
C PRO A 94 -0.01 12.18 -20.64
N THR A 95 -0.66 11.31 -19.84
CA THR A 95 -1.69 11.70 -18.85
C THR A 95 -1.24 11.61 -17.39
N ILE A 96 0.07 11.45 -17.12
CA ILE A 96 0.59 11.17 -15.77
C ILE A 96 0.34 12.28 -14.73
N LEU A 97 -0.19 13.43 -15.16
CA LEU A 97 -0.46 14.61 -14.34
C LEU A 97 -1.89 15.13 -14.46
N GLU A 98 -2.75 14.45 -15.21
CA GLU A 98 -4.17 14.83 -15.26
C GLU A 98 -4.83 14.39 -13.95
N VAL A 99 -5.21 15.36 -13.13
CA VAL A 99 -6.00 15.21 -11.90
C VAL A 99 -7.44 15.62 -12.19
#